data_AF-A0ABD1HJW1-F1
#
_entry.id   AF-A0ABD1HJW1-F1
#
_cell.length_a   1.000
_cell.length_b   1.000
_cell.length_c   1.000
_cell.angle_alpha   90.00
_cell.angle_beta   90.00
_cell.angle_gamma   90.00
#
_symmetry.space_group_name_H-M   'P 1'
#
loop_
_entity.id
_entity.type
_entity.pdbx_description
1 polymer ?
#
loop_
_entity_poly.entity_id
_entity_poly.type
_entity_poly.pdbx_seq_one_letter_code
_entity_poly.pdbx_strand_id
1 'polypeptide(L)'
;MKQMTWPCNSDGHHHFASLPFFRKPQESPILAKPSKSHLSFFNSAPKSAPNPSQGSDFSALPYDVLARVAASFALPSLKTASLVCRAWRDALKPLREAMVFLKWGKRFKHGRGGVKANSRKALDSFLKGAARGSTLAMVDAGLIYWEMGKKEEGIAWYRLAAELGDPTGQCNLAICYFQAYPSKTLEAIGWLYQASFAGHVRAQYQLALCLHQGRGVGRSLPEAAHWYLRAAEGGYARAMYNTSLCYLMGEAGERAAAHVKNVILQQLSASSRDRVMLLADTWRDLPAHPS
;
A
#
# COMPACT_ATOMS: atom_id res chain seq x y z
N MET A 1 48.01 -16.88 -42.49
CA MET A 1 48.82 -16.03 -41.60
C MET A 1 48.15 -15.95 -40.22
N LYS A 2 48.86 -16.44 -39.19
CA LYS A 2 48.87 -16.07 -37.73
C LYS A 2 47.52 -15.79 -37.02
N GLN A 3 47.03 -16.70 -36.16
CA GLN A 3 47.27 -16.87 -34.70
C GLN A 3 46.38 -15.96 -33.81
N MET A 4 45.42 -16.53 -33.05
CA MET A 4 45.47 -16.88 -31.59
C MET A 4 45.34 -15.62 -30.68
N THR A 5 44.53 -15.50 -29.62
CA THR A 5 44.04 -16.45 -28.59
C THR A 5 42.76 -15.92 -27.90
N TRP A 6 41.89 -16.83 -27.46
CA TRP A 6 40.99 -16.63 -26.30
C TRP A 6 41.77 -16.93 -24.99
N PRO A 7 41.22 -16.58 -23.82
CA PRO A 7 40.91 -17.69 -22.91
C PRO A 7 39.47 -17.67 -22.35
N CYS A 8 39.03 -18.88 -22.03
CA CYS A 8 37.71 -19.32 -21.61
C CYS A 8 37.27 -18.93 -20.19
N ASN A 9 35.95 -18.96 -20.02
CA ASN A 9 35.11 -19.36 -18.88
C ASN A 9 35.62 -19.22 -17.43
N SER A 10 34.80 -18.56 -16.62
CA SER A 10 34.28 -19.20 -15.42
C SER A 10 32.76 -19.16 -15.42
N ASP A 11 32.18 -20.35 -15.34
CA ASP A 11 30.76 -20.60 -15.16
C ASP A 11 30.26 -20.01 -13.85
N GLY A 12 29.09 -19.38 -13.92
CA GLY A 12 28.36 -18.88 -12.78
C GLY A 12 26.89 -18.79 -13.14
N HIS A 13 26.25 -19.95 -13.26
CA HIS A 13 24.79 -20.08 -13.36
C HIS A 13 24.12 -19.24 -12.26
N HIS A 14 23.56 -18.09 -12.64
CA HIS A 14 22.51 -17.44 -11.86
C HIS A 14 21.20 -17.58 -12.61
N HIS A 15 20.52 -18.69 -12.33
CA HIS A 15 19.09 -18.77 -12.50
C HIS A 15 18.47 -17.56 -11.81
N PHE A 16 17.80 -16.73 -12.59
CA PHE A 16 16.94 -15.65 -12.14
C PHE A 16 15.83 -16.25 -11.27
N ALA A 17 16.05 -16.31 -9.97
CA ALA A 17 15.00 -16.68 -9.03
C ALA A 17 14.09 -15.45 -8.87
N SER A 18 12.88 -15.55 -9.40
CA SER A 18 11.75 -14.74 -8.95
C SER A 18 11.68 -14.75 -7.42
N LEU A 19 11.28 -13.63 -6.83
CA LEU A 19 10.86 -13.59 -5.43
C LEU A 19 9.98 -14.82 -5.13
N PRO A 20 10.20 -15.56 -4.03
CA PRO A 20 9.63 -16.89 -3.79
C PRO A 20 8.10 -16.94 -3.59
N PHE A 21 7.39 -15.85 -3.86
CA PHE A 21 5.96 -15.70 -3.60
C PHE A 21 5.05 -16.29 -4.69
N PHE A 22 5.59 -16.75 -5.82
CA PHE A 22 4.79 -17.35 -6.89
C PHE A 22 4.91 -18.88 -6.89
N ARG A 23 4.11 -19.55 -6.05
CA ARG A 23 3.68 -20.93 -6.28
C ARG A 23 2.18 -20.91 -6.61
N LYS A 24 1.79 -21.41 -7.79
CA LYS A 24 0.39 -21.56 -8.19
C LYS A 24 -0.35 -22.49 -7.20
N PRO A 25 -1.64 -22.25 -6.89
CA PRO A 25 -2.41 -23.17 -6.07
C PRO A 25 -2.80 -24.39 -6.91
N GLN A 26 -2.43 -25.59 -6.45
CA GLN A 26 -3.09 -26.83 -6.86
C GLN A 26 -3.70 -27.51 -5.64
N GLU A 27 -4.82 -28.16 -5.94
CA GLU A 27 -5.85 -28.77 -5.11
C GLU A 27 -5.36 -29.60 -3.91
N SER A 28 -6.09 -29.52 -2.80
CA SER A 28 -6.00 -30.47 -1.68
C SER A 28 -6.85 -31.71 -1.96
N PRO A 29 -6.51 -32.86 -1.36
CA PRO A 29 -7.36 -33.33 -0.26
C PRO A 29 -6.63 -34.04 0.93
N ILE A 30 -7.20 -33.81 2.12
CA ILE A 30 -7.43 -34.73 3.27
C ILE A 30 -6.26 -35.18 4.20
N LEU A 31 -6.50 -34.90 5.50
CA LEU A 31 -6.03 -35.43 6.80
C LEU A 31 -4.94 -36.53 6.87
N ALA A 32 -3.86 -36.27 7.63
CA ALA A 32 -3.30 -37.16 8.66
C ALA A 32 -2.30 -36.43 9.59
N LYS A 33 -2.30 -36.79 10.89
CA LYS A 33 -1.49 -36.23 12.00
C LYS A 33 -0.01 -36.72 11.97
N PRO A 34 0.92 -36.08 12.72
CA PRO A 34 2.36 -36.15 12.46
C PRO A 34 3.06 -37.31 13.19
N SER A 35 3.98 -38.00 12.52
CA SER A 35 4.95 -38.91 13.14
C SER A 35 6.37 -38.44 12.90
N LYS A 36 7.14 -38.36 13.99
CA LYS A 36 8.57 -38.01 14.05
C LYS A 36 9.42 -38.97 13.24
N SER A 37 10.36 -38.46 12.44
CA SER A 37 11.66 -39.10 12.21
C SER A 37 12.69 -38.08 11.69
N HIS A 38 13.95 -38.40 11.95
CA HIS A 38 15.13 -37.55 12.00
C HIS A 38 15.59 -36.99 10.66
N LEU A 39 16.06 -35.74 10.67
CA LEU A 39 17.16 -35.27 9.81
C LEU A 39 18.06 -34.36 10.66
N SER A 40 19.08 -34.97 11.25
CA SER A 40 20.16 -34.31 11.98
C SER A 40 21.21 -33.81 10.99
N PHE A 41 21.25 -32.51 10.74
CA PHE A 41 22.47 -31.83 10.29
C PHE A 41 22.37 -30.36 10.73
N PHE A 42 23.09 -30.02 11.80
CA PHE A 42 23.84 -28.78 11.99
C PHE A 42 24.42 -28.83 13.41
N ASN A 43 25.59 -29.45 13.52
CA ASN A 43 26.48 -29.21 14.65
C ASN A 43 27.31 -27.97 14.28
N SER A 44 27.11 -26.86 14.97
CA SER A 44 28.04 -25.74 14.95
C SER A 44 28.20 -25.21 16.37
N ALA A 45 29.45 -25.21 16.81
CA ALA A 45 29.97 -24.72 18.10
C ALA A 45 29.42 -23.34 18.53
N PRO A 46 29.46 -23.01 19.84
CA PRO A 46 28.88 -21.76 20.34
C PRO A 46 29.66 -20.57 19.79
N LYS A 47 29.00 -19.71 19.00
CA LYS A 47 29.56 -18.42 18.60
C LYS A 47 29.62 -17.52 19.83
N SER A 48 30.81 -17.00 20.09
CA SER A 48 31.08 -15.94 21.05
C SER A 48 30.13 -14.76 20.88
N ALA A 49 29.75 -14.16 22.01
CA ALA A 49 28.90 -12.97 22.05
C ALA A 49 29.50 -11.82 21.20
N PRO A 50 28.69 -11.06 20.45
CA PRO A 50 29.20 -9.94 19.66
C PRO A 50 29.64 -8.79 20.58
N ASN A 51 30.85 -8.28 20.33
CA ASN A 51 31.36 -7.05 20.93
C ASN A 51 30.42 -5.87 20.64
N PRO A 52 30.07 -5.03 21.64
CA PRO A 52 29.11 -3.94 21.48
C PRO A 52 29.70 -2.67 20.82
N SER A 53 30.82 -2.76 20.08
CA SER A 53 31.57 -1.61 19.57
C SER A 53 31.71 -1.51 18.05
N GLN A 54 30.93 -2.26 17.26
CA GLN A 54 30.79 -2.00 15.83
C GLN A 54 29.43 -1.36 15.59
N GLY A 55 29.43 -0.05 15.30
CA GLY A 55 28.24 0.63 14.81
C GLY A 55 27.68 -0.15 13.62
N SER A 56 26.42 -0.54 13.71
CA SER A 56 25.72 -1.27 12.64
C SER A 56 25.78 -0.46 11.35
N ASP A 57 26.57 -0.92 10.37
CA ASP A 57 26.64 -0.28 9.07
C ASP A 57 25.38 -0.58 8.26
N PHE A 58 24.56 0.44 7.99
CA PHE A 58 23.36 0.34 7.15
C PHE A 58 23.66 -0.12 5.72
N SER A 59 24.93 -0.05 5.27
CA SER A 59 25.36 -0.58 3.99
C SER A 59 25.29 -2.11 3.92
N ALA A 60 25.27 -2.80 5.08
CA ALA A 60 25.24 -4.25 5.21
C ALA A 60 23.83 -4.85 5.40
N LEU A 61 22.76 -4.06 5.21
CA LEU A 61 21.39 -4.59 5.28
C LEU A 61 21.20 -5.77 4.30
N PRO A 62 20.57 -6.87 4.73
CA PRO A 62 20.21 -7.96 3.83
C PRO A 62 19.36 -7.46 2.65
N TYR A 63 19.61 -8.00 1.47
CA TYR A 63 18.98 -7.57 0.22
C TYR A 63 17.44 -7.62 0.30
N ASP A 64 16.90 -8.69 0.89
CA ASP A 64 15.47 -8.92 1.05
C ASP A 64 14.81 -7.88 1.98
N VAL A 65 15.50 -7.50 3.06
CA VAL A 65 15.04 -6.44 3.97
C VAL A 65 15.03 -5.09 3.25
N LEU A 66 16.12 -4.75 2.55
CA LEU A 66 16.20 -3.50 1.81
C LEU A 66 15.14 -3.42 0.70
N ALA A 67 14.96 -4.51 -0.06
CA ALA A 67 13.95 -4.58 -1.11
C ALA A 67 12.53 -4.44 -0.55
N ARG A 68 12.23 -5.03 0.60
CA ARG A 68 10.92 -4.92 1.28
C ARG A 68 10.66 -3.49 1.75
N VAL A 69 11.64 -2.85 2.40
CA VAL A 69 11.51 -1.46 2.86
C VAL A 69 11.30 -0.51 1.68
N ALA A 70 12.02 -0.72 0.57
CA ALA A 70 11.95 0.14 -0.60
C ALA A 70 10.80 -0.21 -1.57
N ALA A 71 10.02 -1.27 -1.31
CA ALA A 71 9.01 -1.78 -2.25
C ALA A 71 7.90 -0.74 -2.55
N SER A 72 7.60 0.12 -1.59
CA SER A 72 6.60 1.20 -1.66
C SER A 72 7.18 2.55 -2.08
N PHE A 73 8.50 2.65 -2.28
CA PHE A 73 9.13 3.92 -2.59
C PHE A 73 8.70 4.45 -3.96
N ALA A 74 8.35 5.73 -3.99
CA ALA A 74 8.23 6.47 -5.24
C ALA A 74 9.61 6.71 -5.88
N LEU A 75 9.62 7.10 -7.16
CA LEU A 75 10.86 7.33 -7.91
C LEU A 75 11.83 8.31 -7.23
N PRO A 76 11.41 9.44 -6.62
CA PRO A 76 12.32 10.32 -5.90
C PRO A 76 13.02 9.61 -4.73
N SER A 77 12.27 8.92 -3.88
CA SER A 77 12.79 8.18 -2.72
C SER A 77 13.70 7.01 -3.14
N LEU A 78 13.38 6.32 -4.23
CA LEU A 78 14.26 5.30 -4.79
C LEU A 78 15.58 5.90 -5.30
N LYS A 79 15.53 7.07 -5.95
CA LYS A 79 16.74 7.76 -6.42
C LYS A 79 17.62 8.17 -5.26
N THR A 80 17.07 8.79 -4.22
CA THR A 80 17.84 9.20 -3.04
C THR A 80 18.44 7.99 -2.32
N ALA A 81 17.67 6.93 -2.09
CA ALA A 81 18.17 5.69 -1.49
C ALA A 81 19.31 5.05 -2.32
N SER A 82 19.23 5.13 -3.65
CA SER A 82 20.27 4.59 -4.55
C SER A 82 21.57 5.40 -4.55
N LEU A 83 21.61 6.56 -3.91
CA LEU A 83 22.81 7.39 -3.77
C LEU A 83 23.58 7.10 -2.46
N VAL A 84 23.00 6.35 -1.53
CA VAL A 84 23.61 6.06 -0.22
C VAL A 84 24.94 5.33 -0.37
N CYS A 85 24.95 4.20 -1.09
CA CYS A 85 26.17 3.44 -1.39
C CYS A 85 26.00 2.58 -2.65
N ARG A 86 27.10 1.99 -3.13
CA ARG A 86 27.08 1.09 -4.30
C ARG A 86 26.19 -0.14 -4.07
N ALA A 87 26.24 -0.76 -2.90
CA ALA A 87 25.42 -1.92 -2.57
C ALA A 87 23.92 -1.61 -2.69
N TRP A 88 23.46 -0.46 -2.15
CA TRP A 88 22.06 -0.04 -2.27
C TRP A 88 21.69 0.32 -3.72
N ARG A 89 22.59 0.96 -4.46
CA ARG A 89 22.38 1.23 -5.88
C ARG A 89 22.15 -0.06 -6.66
N ASP A 90 22.98 -1.06 -6.45
CA ASP A 90 22.87 -2.33 -7.17
C ASP A 90 21.62 -3.10 -6.72
N ALA A 91 21.36 -3.12 -5.41
CA ALA A 91 20.22 -3.81 -4.83
C ALA A 91 18.87 -3.24 -5.30
N LEU A 92 18.75 -1.91 -5.37
CA LEU A 92 17.51 -1.22 -5.75
C LEU A 92 17.32 -1.11 -7.27
N LYS A 93 18.22 -1.67 -8.09
CA LYS A 93 18.12 -1.61 -9.56
C LYS A 93 16.78 -2.16 -10.08
N PRO A 94 16.27 -3.32 -9.63
CA PRO A 94 14.98 -3.83 -10.11
C PRO A 94 13.82 -2.86 -9.80
N LEU A 95 13.79 -2.26 -8.61
CA LEU A 95 12.75 -1.30 -8.24
C LEU A 95 12.82 -0.02 -9.09
N ARG A 96 14.02 0.46 -9.44
CA ARG A 96 14.16 1.58 -10.38
C ARG A 96 13.65 1.24 -11.78
N GLU A 97 13.93 0.03 -12.26
CA GLU A 97 13.36 -0.46 -13.52
C GLU A 97 11.82 -0.58 -13.44
N ALA A 98 11.28 -1.01 -12.30
CA ALA A 98 9.84 -1.09 -12.07
C ALA A 98 9.14 0.26 -12.30
N MET A 99 9.79 1.37 -11.95
CA MET A 99 9.24 2.72 -12.15
C MET A 99 9.07 3.09 -13.64
N VAL A 100 9.89 2.52 -14.53
CA VAL A 100 9.73 2.70 -15.98
C VAL A 100 8.44 2.04 -16.45
N PHE A 101 8.21 0.80 -16.00
CA PHE A 101 6.98 0.07 -16.31
C PHE A 101 5.75 0.73 -15.69
N LEU A 102 5.84 1.24 -14.46
CA LEU A 102 4.76 1.97 -13.82
C LEU A 102 4.39 3.24 -14.59
N LYS A 103 5.39 3.98 -15.08
CA LYS A 103 5.17 5.17 -15.92
C LYS A 103 4.46 4.82 -17.23
N TRP A 104 4.91 3.77 -17.93
CA TRP A 104 4.27 3.31 -19.17
C TRP A 104 2.87 2.73 -18.92
N GLY A 105 2.67 1.97 -17.85
CA GLY A 105 1.37 1.46 -17.45
C GLY A 105 0.35 2.57 -17.25
N LYS A 106 0.74 3.65 -16.54
CA LYS A 106 -0.13 4.84 -16.37
C LYS A 106 -0.41 5.57 -17.69
N ARG A 107 0.56 5.63 -18.61
CA ARG A 107 0.34 6.19 -19.95
C ARG A 107 -0.68 5.38 -20.75
N PHE A 108 -0.54 4.05 -20.77
CA PHE A 108 -1.52 3.17 -21.42
C PHE A 108 -2.88 3.21 -20.73
N LYS A 109 -2.94 3.30 -19.40
CA LYS A 109 -4.22 3.37 -18.67
C LYS A 109 -5.01 4.63 -19.05
N HIS A 110 -4.35 5.78 -19.11
CA HIS A 110 -5.01 7.07 -19.30
C HIS A 110 -4.94 7.64 -20.73
N GLY A 111 -4.27 6.95 -21.65
CA GLY A 111 -4.08 7.43 -23.02
C GLY A 111 -3.24 8.72 -23.10
N ARG A 112 -2.14 8.81 -22.33
CA ARG A 112 -1.30 10.03 -22.25
C ARG A 112 0.01 9.89 -23.02
N GLY A 113 0.54 11.01 -23.51
CA GLY A 113 1.86 11.08 -24.15
C GLY A 113 1.91 10.44 -25.54
N GLY A 114 0.90 10.68 -26.37
CA GLY A 114 0.83 10.19 -27.75
C GLY A 114 0.38 8.72 -27.89
N VAL A 115 -0.08 8.10 -26.80
CA VAL A 115 -0.49 6.70 -26.77
C VAL A 115 -1.98 6.61 -26.51
N LYS A 116 -2.71 5.77 -27.26
CA LYS A 116 -4.12 5.50 -27.01
C LYS A 116 -4.31 4.68 -25.72
N ALA A 117 -5.42 4.91 -25.02
CA ALA A 117 -5.76 4.14 -23.83
C ALA A 117 -5.88 2.64 -24.17
N ASN A 118 -5.24 1.78 -23.38
CA ASN A 118 -5.23 0.33 -23.58
C ASN A 118 -4.98 -0.41 -22.26
N SER A 119 -6.05 -0.99 -21.69
CA SER A 119 -5.99 -1.68 -20.39
C SER A 119 -5.10 -2.93 -20.41
N ARG A 120 -5.00 -3.67 -21.53
CA ARG A 120 -4.13 -4.85 -21.60
C ARG A 120 -2.65 -4.48 -21.56
N LYS A 121 -2.25 -3.45 -22.32
CA LYS A 121 -0.86 -2.94 -22.30
C LYS A 121 -0.52 -2.28 -20.96
N ALA A 122 -1.50 -1.62 -20.35
CA ALA A 122 -1.36 -1.09 -18.99
C ALA A 122 -1.09 -2.22 -18.00
N LEU A 123 -1.91 -3.27 -18.02
CA LEU A 123 -1.77 -4.44 -17.17
C LEU A 123 -0.41 -5.13 -17.34
N ASP A 124 0.00 -5.44 -18.58
CA ASP A 124 1.30 -6.03 -18.88
C ASP A 124 2.46 -5.19 -18.31
N SER A 125 2.39 -3.87 -18.44
CA SER A 125 3.37 -2.97 -17.86
C SER A 125 3.37 -3.06 -16.33
N PHE A 126 2.20 -2.98 -15.69
CA PHE A 126 2.12 -3.09 -14.22
C PHE A 126 2.61 -4.45 -13.71
N LEU A 127 2.31 -5.55 -14.40
CA LEU A 127 2.83 -6.88 -14.05
C LEU A 127 4.35 -6.95 -14.13
N LYS A 128 4.97 -6.35 -15.15
CA LYS A 128 6.44 -6.25 -15.27
C LYS A 128 7.07 -5.42 -14.15
N GLY A 129 6.37 -4.40 -13.66
CA GLY A 129 6.77 -3.62 -12.49
C GLY A 129 6.59 -4.39 -11.18
N ALA A 130 5.48 -5.11 -11.02
CA ALA A 130 5.19 -5.94 -9.86
C ALA A 130 6.17 -7.10 -9.72
N ALA A 131 6.57 -7.73 -10.83
CA ALA A 131 7.60 -8.77 -10.87
C ALA A 131 8.98 -8.29 -10.39
N ARG A 132 9.21 -6.97 -10.37
CA ARG A 132 10.41 -6.31 -9.83
C ARG A 132 10.26 -5.84 -8.38
N GLY A 133 9.15 -6.19 -7.73
CA GLY A 133 8.88 -5.92 -6.32
C GLY A 133 8.19 -4.59 -6.02
N SER A 134 7.76 -3.82 -7.02
CA SER A 134 7.08 -2.54 -6.76
C SER A 134 5.63 -2.78 -6.30
N THR A 135 5.32 -2.38 -5.06
CA THR A 135 3.94 -2.46 -4.53
C THR A 135 3.01 -1.51 -5.25
N LEU A 136 3.50 -0.33 -5.67
CA LEU A 136 2.74 0.62 -6.46
C LEU A 136 2.24 -0.03 -7.77
N ALA A 137 3.09 -0.82 -8.42
CA ALA A 137 2.72 -1.56 -9.62
C ALA A 137 1.76 -2.72 -9.32
N MET A 138 1.90 -3.39 -8.18
CA MET A 138 0.95 -4.41 -7.72
C MET A 138 -0.45 -3.81 -7.51
N VAL A 139 -0.53 -2.65 -6.85
CA VAL A 139 -1.79 -1.92 -6.64
C VAL A 139 -2.42 -1.51 -7.98
N ASP A 140 -1.63 -0.94 -8.89
CA ASP A 140 -2.15 -0.54 -10.20
C ASP A 140 -2.58 -1.76 -11.05
N ALA A 141 -1.87 -2.90 -10.96
CA ALA A 141 -2.29 -4.16 -11.59
C ALA A 141 -3.61 -4.68 -10.99
N GLY A 142 -3.73 -4.66 -9.67
CA GLY A 142 -4.95 -5.06 -8.97
C GLY A 142 -6.15 -4.23 -9.39
N LEU A 143 -5.96 -2.93 -9.60
CA LEU A 143 -6.99 -2.03 -10.10
C LEU A 143 -7.42 -2.34 -11.52
N ILE A 144 -6.49 -2.67 -12.43
CA ILE A 144 -6.85 -3.08 -13.79
C ILE A 144 -7.62 -4.40 -13.78
N TYR A 145 -7.19 -5.39 -13.00
CA TYR A 145 -7.94 -6.65 -12.86
C TYR A 145 -9.37 -6.41 -12.34
N TRP A 146 -9.51 -5.55 -11.34
CA TRP A 146 -10.81 -5.15 -10.82
C TRP A 146 -11.70 -4.49 -11.89
N GLU A 147 -11.18 -3.53 -12.65
CA GLU A 147 -11.88 -2.87 -13.76
C GLU A 147 -12.28 -3.85 -14.88
N MET A 148 -11.51 -4.94 -15.05
CA MET A 148 -11.82 -6.01 -16.00
C MET A 148 -12.82 -7.05 -15.49
N GLY A 149 -13.33 -6.91 -14.26
CA GLY A 149 -14.24 -7.87 -13.61
C GLY A 149 -13.55 -9.10 -13.02
N LYS A 150 -12.22 -9.17 -13.07
CA LYS A 150 -11.38 -10.25 -12.54
C LYS A 150 -11.04 -9.96 -11.06
N LYS A 151 -12.05 -10.03 -10.20
CA LYS A 151 -11.96 -9.53 -8.82
C LYS A 151 -10.99 -10.32 -7.97
N GLU A 152 -10.95 -11.63 -8.15
CA GLU A 152 -10.11 -12.56 -7.38
C GLU A 152 -8.62 -12.28 -7.63
N GLU A 153 -8.23 -12.09 -8.90
CA GLU A 153 -6.87 -11.68 -9.26
C GLU A 153 -6.55 -10.30 -8.70
N GLY A 154 -7.49 -9.35 -8.78
CA GLY A 154 -7.33 -8.02 -8.20
C GLY A 154 -7.05 -8.06 -6.70
N ILE A 155 -7.84 -8.84 -5.96
CA ILE A 155 -7.69 -9.07 -4.52
C ILE A 155 -6.34 -9.71 -4.20
N ALA A 156 -5.88 -10.68 -5.00
CA ALA A 156 -4.58 -11.33 -4.79
C ALA A 156 -3.42 -10.32 -4.88
N TRP A 157 -3.47 -9.40 -5.85
CA TRP A 157 -2.45 -8.34 -5.97
C TRP A 157 -2.51 -7.32 -4.84
N TYR A 158 -3.70 -6.91 -4.43
CA TYR A 158 -3.85 -6.02 -3.27
C TYR A 158 -3.35 -6.68 -1.98
N ARG A 159 -3.59 -7.98 -1.80
CA ARG A 159 -3.07 -8.74 -0.65
C ARG A 159 -1.55 -8.74 -0.63
N LEU A 160 -0.90 -9.06 -1.76
CA LEU A 160 0.56 -9.05 -1.84
C LEU A 160 1.13 -7.65 -1.53
N ALA A 161 0.53 -6.58 -2.07
CA ALA A 161 0.95 -5.22 -1.77
C ALA A 161 0.76 -4.87 -0.28
N ALA A 162 -0.36 -5.30 0.31
CA ALA A 162 -0.70 -5.05 1.70
C ALA A 162 0.26 -5.75 2.68
N GLU A 163 0.63 -7.00 2.38
CA GLU A 163 1.61 -7.79 3.14
C GLU A 163 3.03 -7.19 3.07
N LEU A 164 3.35 -6.51 1.96
CA LEU A 164 4.59 -5.71 1.82
C LEU A 164 4.48 -4.33 2.49
N GLY A 165 3.38 -4.02 3.16
CA GLY A 165 3.19 -2.79 3.91
C GLY A 165 2.74 -1.58 3.08
N ASP A 166 2.24 -1.79 1.85
CA ASP A 166 1.74 -0.69 1.02
C ASP A 166 0.38 -0.18 1.53
N PRO A 167 0.27 1.07 2.00
CA PRO A 167 -0.98 1.55 2.60
C PRO A 167 -2.15 1.65 1.59
N THR A 168 -1.84 1.83 0.30
CA THR A 168 -2.86 1.85 -0.75
C THR A 168 -3.38 0.44 -1.01
N GLY A 169 -2.48 -0.55 -1.06
CA GLY A 169 -2.81 -1.97 -1.13
C GLY A 169 -3.68 -2.42 0.04
N GLN A 170 -3.29 -2.07 1.27
CA GLN A 170 -4.06 -2.34 2.49
C GLN A 170 -5.46 -1.73 2.44
N CYS A 171 -5.58 -0.47 2.02
CA CYS A 171 -6.87 0.21 1.88
C CYS A 171 -7.76 -0.45 0.82
N ASN A 172 -7.22 -0.77 -0.35
CA ASN A 172 -7.97 -1.41 -1.43
C ASN A 172 -8.39 -2.83 -1.07
N LEU A 173 -7.53 -3.60 -0.39
CA LEU A 173 -7.85 -4.93 0.11
C LEU A 173 -9.01 -4.89 1.11
N ALA A 174 -8.97 -3.94 2.06
CA ALA A 174 -10.06 -3.74 3.01
C ALA A 174 -11.39 -3.44 2.32
N ILE A 175 -11.38 -2.56 1.32
CA ILE A 175 -12.58 -2.26 0.52
C ILE A 175 -13.10 -3.51 -0.18
N CYS A 176 -12.23 -4.34 -0.74
CA CYS A 176 -12.64 -5.61 -1.37
C CYS A 176 -13.27 -6.56 -0.34
N TYR A 177 -12.69 -6.67 0.86
CA TYR A 177 -13.20 -7.52 1.93
C TYR A 177 -14.55 -7.07 2.49
N PHE A 178 -14.81 -5.76 2.51
CA PHE A 178 -16.13 -5.22 2.82
C PHE A 178 -17.19 -5.51 1.76
N GLN A 179 -16.79 -5.78 0.52
CA GLN A 179 -17.68 -6.08 -0.60
C GLN A 179 -17.79 -7.59 -0.89
N ALA A 180 -16.95 -8.41 -0.24
CA ALA A 180 -16.96 -9.86 -0.40
C ALA A 180 -18.19 -10.49 0.26
N TYR A 181 -18.54 -11.69 -0.19
CA TYR A 181 -19.57 -12.53 0.43
C TYR A 181 -18.99 -13.91 0.77
N PRO A 182 -18.99 -14.33 2.06
CA PRO A 182 -19.35 -13.54 3.23
C PRO A 182 -18.37 -12.37 3.45
N SER A 183 -18.86 -11.28 4.04
CA SER A 183 -18.04 -10.09 4.31
C SER A 183 -16.97 -10.39 5.34
N LYS A 184 -15.72 -10.03 5.04
CA LYS A 184 -14.57 -10.18 5.94
C LYS A 184 -14.32 -8.90 6.72
N THR A 185 -15.34 -8.44 7.43
CA THR A 185 -15.39 -7.09 8.03
C THR A 185 -14.26 -6.86 9.04
N LEU A 186 -13.97 -7.82 9.92
CA LEU A 186 -12.90 -7.71 10.92
C LEU A 186 -11.51 -7.64 10.27
N GLU A 187 -11.23 -8.52 9.30
CA GLU A 187 -9.98 -8.48 8.53
C GLU A 187 -9.81 -7.13 7.81
N ALA A 188 -10.89 -6.62 7.20
CA ALA A 188 -10.88 -5.34 6.50
C ALA A 188 -10.51 -4.18 7.43
N ILE A 189 -11.07 -4.15 8.65
CA ILE A 189 -10.78 -3.10 9.63
C ILE A 189 -9.34 -3.18 10.11
N GLY A 190 -8.78 -4.38 10.30
CA GLY A 190 -7.37 -4.56 10.62
C GLY A 190 -6.44 -3.92 9.58
N TRP A 191 -6.70 -4.15 8.29
CA TRP A 191 -5.95 -3.53 7.20
C TRP A 191 -6.15 -2.00 7.15
N LEU A 192 -7.36 -1.50 7.42
CA LEU A 192 -7.60 -0.06 7.51
C LEU A 192 -6.83 0.59 8.65
N TYR A 193 -6.75 -0.03 9.83
CA TYR A 193 -5.96 0.50 10.94
C TYR A 193 -4.49 0.63 10.55
N GLN A 194 -3.90 -0.40 9.94
CA GLN A 194 -2.50 -0.35 9.48
C GLN A 194 -2.25 0.77 8.47
N ALA A 195 -3.11 0.87 7.44
CA ALA A 195 -2.98 1.91 6.42
C ALA A 195 -3.20 3.32 7.00
N SER A 196 -4.13 3.46 7.94
CA SER A 196 -4.46 4.73 8.60
C SER A 196 -3.30 5.22 9.47
N PHE A 197 -2.66 4.29 10.18
CA PHE A 197 -1.46 4.56 10.98
C PHE A 197 -0.27 4.97 10.11
N ALA A 198 -0.13 4.38 8.92
CA ALA A 198 0.85 4.79 7.91
C ALA A 198 0.51 6.12 7.19
N GLY A 199 -0.54 6.82 7.63
CA GLY A 199 -0.90 8.14 7.08
C GLY A 199 -1.76 8.10 5.81
N HIS A 200 -2.28 6.93 5.42
CA HIS A 200 -3.08 6.83 4.19
C HIS A 200 -4.46 7.46 4.38
N VAL A 201 -4.61 8.66 3.83
CA VAL A 201 -5.77 9.54 3.98
C VAL A 201 -7.11 8.85 3.69
N ARG A 202 -7.20 8.10 2.59
CA ARG A 202 -8.45 7.36 2.25
C ARG A 202 -8.74 6.26 3.28
N ALA A 203 -7.72 5.61 3.82
CA ALA A 203 -7.93 4.57 4.83
C ALA A 203 -8.43 5.17 6.14
N GLN A 204 -7.85 6.31 6.56
CA GLN A 204 -8.29 7.05 7.75
C GLN A 204 -9.79 7.40 7.66
N TYR A 205 -10.22 7.90 6.51
CA TYR A 205 -11.65 8.17 6.27
C TYR A 205 -12.53 6.90 6.33
N GLN A 206 -12.09 5.80 5.72
CA GLN A 206 -12.86 4.54 5.75
C GLN A 206 -12.93 3.94 7.16
N LEU A 207 -11.86 4.06 7.95
CA LEU A 207 -11.82 3.63 9.34
C LEU A 207 -12.78 4.47 10.19
N ALA A 208 -12.76 5.79 10.01
CA ALA A 208 -13.68 6.71 10.66
C ALA A 208 -15.15 6.38 10.35
N LEU A 209 -15.46 6.00 9.11
CA LEU A 209 -16.80 5.53 8.75
C LEU A 209 -17.19 4.26 9.51
N CYS A 210 -16.29 3.28 9.64
CA CYS A 210 -16.57 2.04 10.36
C CYS A 210 -16.86 2.31 11.85
N LEU A 211 -16.06 3.17 12.49
CA LEU A 211 -16.23 3.58 13.89
C LEU A 211 -17.49 4.43 14.10
N HIS A 212 -17.84 5.30 13.16
CA HIS A 212 -19.07 6.09 13.22
C HIS A 212 -20.30 5.18 13.15
N GLN A 213 -20.31 4.22 12.21
CA GLN A 213 -21.45 3.35 11.95
C GLN A 213 -21.52 2.11 12.86
N GLY A 214 -20.45 1.81 13.61
CA GLY A 214 -20.33 0.55 14.35
C GLY A 214 -20.22 -0.67 13.42
N ARG A 215 -19.68 -0.50 12.22
CA ARG A 215 -19.58 -1.57 11.23
C ARG A 215 -18.42 -2.49 11.58
N GLY A 216 -18.71 -3.66 12.18
CA GLY A 216 -17.71 -4.69 12.52
C GLY A 216 -16.80 -4.35 13.70
N VAL A 217 -16.93 -3.16 14.27
CA VAL A 217 -16.30 -2.72 15.52
C VAL A 217 -17.34 -1.95 16.35
N GLY A 218 -17.08 -1.78 17.65
CA GLY A 218 -17.92 -0.95 18.49
C GLY A 218 -18.02 0.48 17.95
N ARG A 219 -19.22 1.05 17.98
CA ARG A 219 -19.44 2.44 17.57
C ARG A 219 -18.69 3.38 18.52
N SER A 220 -17.86 4.27 17.97
CA SER A 220 -17.09 5.27 18.73
C SER A 220 -17.05 6.58 17.95
N LEU A 221 -17.92 7.52 18.32
CA LEU A 221 -17.95 8.85 17.70
C LEU A 221 -16.69 9.68 17.97
N PRO A 222 -16.10 9.69 19.19
CA PRO A 222 -14.86 10.42 19.45
C PRO A 222 -13.69 9.90 18.62
N GLU A 223 -13.53 8.58 18.50
CA GLU A 223 -12.46 7.99 17.70
C GLU A 223 -12.71 8.20 16.20
N ALA A 224 -13.96 8.12 15.74
CA ALA A 224 -14.32 8.45 14.36
C ALA A 224 -14.00 9.91 14.02
N ALA A 225 -14.34 10.86 14.90
CA ALA A 225 -14.03 12.28 14.71
C ALA A 225 -12.52 12.53 14.58
N HIS A 226 -11.72 11.87 15.43
CA HIS A 226 -10.26 11.93 15.37
C HIS A 226 -9.70 11.45 14.01
N TRP A 227 -10.18 10.32 13.50
CA TRP A 227 -9.74 9.81 12.20
C TRP A 227 -10.27 10.63 11.02
N TYR A 228 -11.48 11.19 11.11
CA TYR A 228 -11.97 12.15 10.12
C TYR A 228 -11.12 13.42 10.08
N LEU A 229 -10.73 13.96 11.23
CA LEU A 229 -9.86 15.13 11.30
C LEU A 229 -8.51 14.87 10.61
N ARG A 230 -7.84 13.75 10.89
CA ARG A 230 -6.60 13.37 10.21
C ARG A 230 -6.77 13.25 8.69
N ALA A 231 -7.87 12.63 8.25
CA ALA A 231 -8.16 12.54 6.81
C ALA A 231 -8.45 13.92 6.18
N ALA A 232 -9.08 14.82 6.93
CA ALA A 232 -9.35 16.20 6.52
C ALA A 232 -8.06 17.03 6.39
N GLU A 233 -7.14 16.91 7.35
CA GLU A 233 -5.78 17.49 7.28
C GLU A 233 -5.01 16.98 6.06
N GLY A 234 -5.20 15.70 5.71
CA GLY A 234 -4.71 15.09 4.48
C GLY A 234 -5.41 15.54 3.19
N GLY A 235 -6.35 16.50 3.26
CA GLY A 235 -7.04 17.09 2.11
C GLY A 235 -8.27 16.32 1.61
N TYR A 236 -8.77 15.34 2.38
CA TYR A 236 -9.95 14.57 1.97
C TYR A 236 -11.25 15.35 2.22
N ALA A 237 -11.83 15.91 1.15
CA ALA A 237 -12.99 16.79 1.24
C ALA A 237 -14.20 16.18 1.97
N ARG A 238 -14.50 14.88 1.75
CA ARG A 238 -15.60 14.21 2.47
C ARG A 238 -15.31 14.03 3.96
N ALA A 239 -14.04 13.95 4.35
CA ALA A 239 -13.67 13.87 5.76
C ALA A 239 -13.90 15.23 6.43
N MET A 240 -13.57 16.34 5.78
CA MET A 240 -13.83 17.70 6.30
C MET A 240 -15.30 17.88 6.68
N TYR A 241 -16.21 17.45 5.80
CA TYR A 241 -17.66 17.47 6.06
C TYR A 241 -18.07 16.52 7.20
N ASN A 242 -17.56 15.28 7.22
CA ASN A 242 -17.91 14.35 8.29
C ASN A 242 -17.34 14.77 9.65
N THR A 243 -16.19 15.44 9.68
CA THR A 243 -15.64 16.05 10.90
C THR A 243 -16.60 17.12 11.42
N SER A 244 -17.05 18.06 10.58
CA SER A 244 -17.98 19.10 11.03
C SER A 244 -19.29 18.51 11.54
N LEU A 245 -19.84 17.48 10.88
CA LEU A 245 -21.02 16.76 11.36
C LEU A 245 -20.80 16.06 12.71
N CYS A 246 -19.65 15.41 12.92
CA CYS A 246 -19.35 14.76 14.20
C CYS A 246 -19.31 15.75 15.37
N TYR A 247 -18.75 16.95 15.15
CA TYR A 247 -18.75 18.01 16.16
C TYR A 247 -20.14 18.63 16.37
N LEU A 248 -20.90 18.86 15.30
CA LEU A 248 -22.28 19.37 15.39
C LEU A 248 -23.20 18.41 16.14
N MET A 249 -23.09 17.09 15.89
CA MET A 249 -23.89 16.07 16.58
C MET A 249 -23.39 15.76 18.00
N GLY A 250 -22.09 15.90 18.26
CA GLY A 250 -21.54 15.86 19.62
C GLY A 250 -21.97 17.07 20.47
N GLU A 251 -22.30 18.19 19.81
CA GLU A 251 -22.74 19.45 20.41
C GLU A 251 -24.21 19.77 20.18
N ALA A 252 -25.11 18.78 20.27
CA ALA A 252 -26.44 19.03 20.84
C ALA A 252 -26.35 19.37 22.36
N GLY A 253 -25.41 20.28 22.68
CA GLY A 253 -24.92 20.81 23.94
C GLY A 253 -24.27 22.20 23.71
N GLU A 254 -24.84 22.95 22.77
CA GLU A 254 -25.03 24.42 22.65
C GLU A 254 -23.93 25.49 22.72
N ARG A 255 -22.64 25.31 23.08
CA ARG A 255 -21.74 26.52 23.17
C ARG A 255 -20.33 26.46 22.57
N ALA A 256 -19.88 25.36 21.99
CA ALA A 256 -18.48 25.24 21.52
C ALA A 256 -18.27 25.34 19.98
N ALA A 257 -19.33 25.23 19.18
CA ALA A 257 -19.26 25.11 17.72
C ALA A 257 -18.59 26.32 17.04
N ALA A 258 -18.81 27.53 17.55
CA ALA A 258 -18.17 28.74 17.00
C ALA A 258 -16.67 28.77 17.30
N HIS A 259 -16.25 28.31 18.48
CA HIS A 259 -14.85 28.30 18.88
C HIS A 259 -14.07 27.21 18.15
N VAL A 260 -14.63 26.00 18.05
CA VAL A 260 -13.98 24.87 17.36
C VAL A 260 -13.99 25.06 15.85
N LYS A 261 -15.06 25.60 15.26
CA LYS A 261 -15.05 26.06 13.86
C LYS A 261 -13.90 27.05 13.63
N ASN A 262 -13.74 28.04 14.50
CA ASN A 262 -12.66 29.02 14.37
C ASN A 262 -11.26 28.41 14.60
N VAL A 263 -11.10 27.46 15.52
CA VAL A 263 -9.83 26.76 15.75
C VAL A 263 -9.47 25.83 14.58
N ILE A 264 -10.43 25.06 14.05
CA ILE A 264 -10.23 24.20 12.87
C ILE A 264 -9.91 25.07 11.64
N LEU A 265 -10.64 26.16 11.43
CA LEU A 265 -10.30 27.11 10.37
C LEU A 265 -8.87 27.64 10.59
N GLN A 266 -8.47 28.02 11.82
CA GLN A 266 -7.12 28.50 12.12
C GLN A 266 -6.02 27.44 11.91
N GLN A 267 -6.28 26.16 12.14
CA GLN A 267 -5.31 25.07 11.95
C GLN A 267 -5.22 24.56 10.50
N LEU A 268 -6.26 24.76 9.70
CA LEU A 268 -6.22 24.48 8.27
C LEU A 268 -5.34 25.52 7.55
N SER A 269 -4.60 25.05 6.53
CA SER A 269 -3.93 25.95 5.60
C SER A 269 -4.95 26.86 4.90
N ALA A 270 -4.55 28.07 4.53
CA ALA A 270 -5.44 29.06 3.91
C ALA A 270 -6.20 28.49 2.69
N SER A 271 -5.52 27.71 1.83
CA SER A 271 -6.16 27.08 0.67
C SER A 271 -7.20 26.02 1.02
N SER A 272 -6.98 25.28 2.12
CA SER A 272 -7.92 24.27 2.61
C SER A 272 -9.13 24.94 3.24
N ARG A 273 -8.91 26.06 3.95
CA ARG A 273 -9.95 26.88 4.57
C ARG A 273 -10.91 27.46 3.52
N ASP A 274 -10.39 28.07 2.47
CA ASP A 274 -11.20 28.67 1.40
C ASP A 274 -12.02 27.63 0.65
N ARG A 275 -11.43 26.45 0.40
CA ARG A 275 -12.12 25.32 -0.22
C ARG A 275 -13.25 24.77 0.67
N VAL A 276 -13.04 24.71 1.98
CA VAL A 276 -14.07 24.28 2.95
C VAL A 276 -15.24 25.25 2.97
N MET A 277 -14.97 26.56 3.01
CA MET A 277 -16.03 27.59 2.99
C MET A 277 -16.82 27.55 1.68
N LEU A 278 -16.14 27.47 0.54
CA LEU A 278 -16.80 27.37 -0.77
C LEU A 278 -17.70 26.12 -0.89
N LEU A 279 -17.25 24.97 -0.39
CA LEU A 279 -18.04 23.73 -0.43
C LEU A 279 -19.24 23.74 0.52
N ALA A 280 -19.14 24.45 1.66
CA ALA A 280 -20.26 24.67 2.56
C ALA A 280 -21.31 25.60 1.94
N ASP A 281 -20.87 26.70 1.33
CA ASP A 281 -21.74 27.71 0.72
C ASP A 281 -22.45 27.22 -0.56
N THR A 282 -21.86 26.25 -1.25
CA THR A 282 -22.41 25.67 -2.49
C THR A 282 -23.17 24.37 -2.28
N TRP A 283 -23.34 23.93 -1.03
CA TRP A 283 -24.01 22.68 -0.72
C TRP A 283 -25.51 22.75 -0.99
N ARG A 284 -26.01 21.79 -1.78
CA ARG A 284 -27.44 21.49 -1.89
C ARG A 284 -27.65 20.04 -1.49
N ASP A 285 -28.77 19.76 -0.83
CA ASP A 285 -29.22 18.41 -0.56
C ASP A 285 -29.22 17.56 -1.84
N LEU A 286 -28.63 16.36 -1.77
CA LEU A 286 -28.85 15.35 -2.82
C LEU A 286 -30.29 14.87 -2.71
N PRO A 287 -31.06 14.81 -3.82
CA PRO A 287 -32.44 14.35 -3.77
C PRO A 287 -32.48 12.93 -3.23
N ALA A 288 -33.29 12.72 -2.20
CA ALA A 288 -33.58 11.38 -1.68
C ALA A 288 -34.12 10.52 -2.83
N HIS A 289 -33.48 9.37 -3.09
CA HIS A 289 -34.02 8.42 -4.05
C HIS A 289 -35.40 7.94 -3.55
N PRO A 290 -36.44 7.99 -4.40
CA PRO A 290 -37.75 7.47 -4.03
C PRO A 290 -37.67 5.96 -3.87
N SER A 291 -38.41 5.47 -2.87
CA SER A 291 -38.57 4.05 -2.49
C SER A 291 -39.23 3.24 -3.60
#